data_AF-A0A532TNJ7-F1
#
_entry.id   AF-A0A532TNJ7-F1
#
_cell.length_a   1.000
_cell.length_b   1.000
_cell.length_c   1.000
_cell.angle_alpha   90.00
_cell.angle_beta   90.00
_cell.angle_gamma   90.00
#
_symmetry.space_group_name_H-M   'P 1'
#
loop_
_entity.id
_entity.type
_entity.pdbx_description
1 polymer ?
#
loop_
_entity_poly.entity_id
_entity_poly.type
_entity_poly.pdbx_seq_one_letter_code
_entity_poly.pdbx_strand_id
1 'polypeptide(L)'
;MSENSSKSVAIKDFFKSNVLINELDEVLRFKPDSLIGVDKISSDHLYNNGIKTIEDLANLSVSNLPEIKEILPKMLLKWVKIAQVIQKNIKEQLRRHKKILMLGLDAAGKTSILAVLQDKFSIIKSLLPTRGVKREKLDFFGYPIISWDLGGQVQYREKLYFNRPELFFTEADIILYVVDSQDPDRIPEAVNYFREVLKVLEDLHEIPSFLIVLSKSDQDIRKTLQWQQNVTSIKNKFNSIADEFDEFSIDYCDSTIFQRETIMQMFSIALKKVSDTSEIIENILEEFTHQVDAKASSLVSMDGLIFGTYTGSDTDEMLVNNTALLLQTLSNFYNSIGLIREKSIKLELPLNGFTIRGEKLFEYSELQIPVYLWMLSENPELLESKINYFREQLLPLINLFL
;
A
#
# COMPACT_ATOMS: atom_id res chain seq x y z
N MET A 1 -24.60 -7.90 -1.63
CA MET A 1 -24.71 -7.23 -0.31
C MET A 1 -24.79 -5.73 -0.54
N SER A 2 -25.59 -4.96 0.21
CA SER A 2 -25.70 -3.50 0.06
C SER A 2 -24.44 -2.78 0.57
N GLU A 3 -24.13 -1.57 0.09
CA GLU A 3 -22.93 -0.79 0.47
C GLU A 3 -22.75 -0.63 1.99
N ASN A 4 -23.85 -0.42 2.73
CA ASN A 4 -23.83 -0.31 4.19
C ASN A 4 -23.51 -1.63 4.89
N SER A 5 -23.73 -2.79 4.26
CA SER A 5 -23.48 -4.09 4.92
C SER A 5 -22.02 -4.51 4.86
N SER A 6 -21.27 -4.17 3.80
CA SER A 6 -19.83 -4.49 3.71
C SER A 6 -19.00 -3.59 4.64
N LYS A 7 -19.24 -2.26 4.64
CA LYS A 7 -18.62 -1.34 5.61
C LYS A 7 -18.96 -1.70 7.06
N SER A 8 -20.20 -2.12 7.32
CA SER A 8 -20.61 -2.55 8.66
C SER A 8 -19.85 -3.78 9.14
N VAL A 9 -19.58 -4.73 8.26
CA VAL A 9 -18.79 -5.93 8.59
C VAL A 9 -17.35 -5.54 8.90
N ALA A 10 -16.71 -4.73 8.06
CA ALA A 10 -15.31 -4.36 8.26
C ALA A 10 -15.07 -3.56 9.56
N ILE A 11 -16.00 -2.66 9.94
CA ILE A 11 -15.91 -1.94 11.23
C ILE A 11 -16.11 -2.89 12.42
N LYS A 12 -17.03 -3.85 12.32
CA LYS A 12 -17.31 -4.83 13.39
C LYS A 12 -16.08 -5.66 13.74
N ASP A 13 -15.21 -5.93 12.77
CA ASP A 13 -14.00 -6.72 12.98
C ASP A 13 -13.03 -6.06 13.98
N PHE A 14 -13.11 -4.74 14.21
CA PHE A 14 -12.26 -4.06 15.21
C PHE A 14 -12.64 -4.34 16.67
N PHE A 15 -13.80 -4.96 16.90
CA PHE A 15 -14.36 -5.14 18.23
C PHE A 15 -14.24 -6.59 18.69
N LYS A 16 -14.13 -6.78 20.01
CA LYS A 16 -14.12 -8.12 20.62
C LYS A 16 -15.43 -8.84 20.31
N SER A 17 -15.35 -10.16 20.17
CA SER A 17 -16.49 -11.03 19.76
C SER A 17 -17.73 -10.96 20.67
N ASN A 18 -17.57 -10.50 21.91
CA ASN A 18 -18.65 -10.33 22.89
C ASN A 18 -19.36 -8.96 22.80
N VAL A 19 -18.90 -8.04 21.94
CA VAL A 19 -19.49 -6.71 21.76
C VAL A 19 -20.65 -6.78 20.77
N LEU A 20 -21.84 -6.36 21.20
CA LEU A 20 -23.03 -6.31 20.35
C LEU A 20 -23.13 -4.94 19.66
N ILE A 21 -23.08 -4.94 18.32
CA ILE A 21 -23.19 -3.73 17.49
C ILE A 21 -24.50 -3.79 16.70
N ASN A 22 -25.47 -2.99 17.14
CA ASN A 22 -26.77 -2.85 16.48
C ASN A 22 -26.70 -1.79 15.38
N GLU A 23 -26.20 -0.59 15.72
CA GLU A 23 -26.01 0.54 14.79
C GLU A 23 -24.54 0.96 14.78
N LEU A 24 -24.01 1.34 13.61
CA LEU A 24 -22.61 1.71 13.47
C LEU A 24 -22.27 3.02 14.18
N ASP A 25 -23.19 3.99 14.19
CA ASP A 25 -22.93 5.30 14.79
C ASP A 25 -22.77 5.22 16.32
N GLU A 26 -23.29 4.17 16.95
CA GLU A 26 -23.17 3.94 18.39
C GLU A 26 -21.76 3.51 18.81
N VAL A 27 -20.98 2.91 17.90
CA VAL A 27 -19.68 2.33 18.28
C VAL A 27 -18.70 3.40 18.76
N LEU A 28 -18.83 4.64 18.29
CA LEU A 28 -18.01 5.76 18.75
C LEU A 28 -18.22 6.08 20.24
N ARG A 29 -19.38 5.71 20.80
CA ARG A 29 -19.70 5.90 22.22
C ARG A 29 -19.26 4.72 23.09
N PHE A 30 -18.76 3.64 22.50
CA PHE A 30 -18.29 2.50 23.26
C PHE A 30 -17.01 2.83 24.02
N LYS A 31 -16.78 2.11 25.11
CA LYS A 31 -15.54 2.21 25.87
C LYS A 31 -14.36 1.64 25.07
N PRO A 32 -13.13 2.15 25.30
CA PRO A 32 -11.92 1.64 24.64
C PRO A 32 -11.72 0.13 24.76
N ASP A 33 -12.06 -0.49 25.90
CA ASP A 33 -11.95 -1.95 26.10
C ASP A 33 -12.86 -2.81 25.22
N SER A 34 -13.76 -2.21 24.44
CA SER A 34 -14.51 -2.92 23.40
C SER A 34 -13.66 -3.27 22.17
N LEU A 35 -12.55 -2.54 21.93
CA LEU A 35 -11.64 -2.77 20.81
C LEU A 35 -10.72 -3.98 21.05
N ILE A 36 -10.37 -4.68 19.97
CA ILE A 36 -9.34 -5.72 19.99
C ILE A 36 -7.99 -5.08 20.39
N GLY A 37 -7.29 -5.71 21.33
CA GLY A 37 -5.99 -5.24 21.80
C GLY A 37 -6.02 -4.13 22.85
N VAL A 38 -7.19 -3.72 23.35
CA VAL A 38 -7.33 -2.85 24.54
C VAL A 38 -7.85 -3.70 25.69
N ASP A 39 -7.05 -3.89 26.73
CA ASP A 39 -7.50 -4.60 27.93
C ASP A 39 -8.26 -3.66 28.89
N LYS A 40 -8.98 -4.25 29.85
CA LYS A 40 -9.85 -3.51 30.77
C LYS A 40 -9.05 -2.59 31.70
N ILE A 41 -7.86 -3.01 32.15
CA ILE A 41 -7.01 -2.23 33.05
C ILE A 41 -6.55 -0.97 32.32
N SER A 42 -6.03 -1.12 31.10
CA SER A 42 -5.66 0.02 30.25
C SER A 42 -6.83 0.95 29.99
N SER A 43 -8.03 0.42 29.73
CA SER A 43 -9.24 1.23 29.55
C SER A 43 -9.66 1.98 30.81
N ASP A 44 -9.46 1.42 32.00
CA ASP A 44 -9.75 2.11 33.26
C ASP A 44 -8.75 3.26 33.50
N HIS A 45 -7.47 3.09 33.12
CA HIS A 45 -6.49 4.19 33.11
C HIS A 45 -6.86 5.31 32.13
N LEU A 46 -7.31 4.96 30.91
CA LEU A 46 -7.84 5.94 29.94
C LEU A 46 -9.02 6.72 30.52
N TYR A 47 -9.98 6.01 31.12
CA TYR A 47 -11.17 6.60 31.72
C TYR A 47 -10.84 7.61 32.82
N ASN A 48 -9.88 7.27 33.69
CA ASN A 48 -9.42 8.16 34.77
C ASN A 48 -8.71 9.42 34.24
N ASN A 49 -8.23 9.40 33.00
CA ASN A 49 -7.62 10.55 32.31
C ASN A 49 -8.60 11.25 31.36
N GLY A 50 -9.90 11.00 31.49
CA GLY A 50 -10.95 11.69 30.72
C GLY A 50 -11.23 11.10 29.33
N ILE A 51 -10.53 10.02 28.94
CA ILE A 51 -10.74 9.33 27.66
C ILE A 51 -11.71 8.17 27.90
N LYS A 52 -13.00 8.42 27.72
CA LYS A 52 -14.07 7.49 28.12
C LYS A 52 -14.60 6.65 26.98
N THR A 53 -14.50 7.16 25.77
CA THR A 53 -15.09 6.59 24.56
C THR A 53 -14.07 6.43 23.44
N ILE A 54 -14.43 5.67 22.41
CA ILE A 54 -13.65 5.58 21.17
C ILE A 54 -13.57 6.93 20.48
N GLU A 55 -14.63 7.75 20.54
CA GLU A 55 -14.58 9.12 20.04
C GLU A 55 -13.55 9.98 20.77
N ASP A 56 -13.46 9.87 22.09
CA ASP A 56 -12.44 10.59 22.87
C ASP A 56 -11.02 10.18 22.45
N LEU A 57 -10.78 8.89 22.20
CA LEU A 57 -9.51 8.40 21.66
C LEU A 57 -9.22 8.97 20.27
N ALA A 58 -10.20 8.96 19.37
CA ALA A 58 -10.05 9.43 17.99
C ALA A 58 -9.70 10.93 17.93
N ASN A 59 -10.23 11.71 18.88
CA ASN A 59 -10.02 13.16 18.96
C ASN A 59 -8.65 13.56 19.54
N LEU A 60 -7.82 12.61 19.99
CA LEU A 60 -6.47 12.91 20.45
C LEU A 60 -5.54 13.26 19.28
N SER A 61 -4.69 14.27 19.49
CA SER A 61 -3.66 14.63 18.52
C SER A 61 -2.49 13.65 18.59
N VAL A 62 -2.17 13.01 17.46
CA VAL A 62 -1.04 12.08 17.32
C VAL A 62 0.30 12.75 17.63
N SER A 63 0.44 14.05 17.36
CA SER A 63 1.66 14.82 17.62
C SER A 63 1.88 15.18 19.10
N ASN A 64 0.84 15.08 19.93
CA ASN A 64 0.91 15.48 21.34
C ASN A 64 0.00 14.58 22.18
N LEU A 65 0.39 13.32 22.30
CA LEU A 65 -0.35 12.34 23.09
C LEU A 65 -0.11 12.56 24.60
N PRO A 66 -1.15 12.45 25.43
CA PRO A 66 -0.99 12.54 26.88
C PRO A 66 -0.19 11.35 27.42
N GLU A 67 0.66 11.61 28.41
CA GLU A 67 1.29 10.54 29.18
C GLU A 67 0.27 9.94 30.14
N ILE A 68 -0.01 8.64 29.99
CA ILE A 68 -0.94 7.91 30.83
C ILE A 68 -0.16 6.84 31.57
N LYS A 69 -0.20 6.92 32.90
CA LYS A 69 0.47 5.96 33.78
C LYS A 69 0.05 4.53 33.41
N GLU A 70 1.03 3.63 33.34
CA GLU A 70 0.86 2.20 33.02
C GLU A 70 0.44 1.89 31.57
N ILE A 71 0.35 2.90 30.69
CA ILE A 71 0.16 2.72 29.25
C ILE A 71 1.42 3.16 28.51
N LEU A 72 1.99 2.26 27.70
CA LEU A 72 3.13 2.59 26.85
C LEU A 72 2.70 3.58 25.74
N PRO A 73 3.50 4.61 25.42
CA PRO A 73 3.16 5.58 24.37
C PRO A 73 2.85 4.95 23.01
N LYS A 74 3.60 3.91 22.61
CA LYS A 74 3.35 3.16 21.36
C LYS A 74 1.97 2.47 21.36
N MET A 75 1.50 2.00 22.52
CA MET A 75 0.18 1.37 22.66
C MET A 75 -0.94 2.40 22.54
N LEU A 76 -0.81 3.55 23.22
CA LEU A 76 -1.77 4.64 23.11
C LEU A 76 -1.87 5.15 21.67
N LEU A 77 -0.72 5.37 21.01
CA LEU A 77 -0.65 5.78 19.61
C LEU A 77 -1.42 4.83 18.69
N LYS A 78 -1.23 3.51 18.86
CA LYS A 78 -1.94 2.49 18.10
C LYS A 78 -3.46 2.60 18.29
N TRP A 79 -3.94 2.70 19.53
CA TRP A 79 -5.37 2.78 19.82
C TRP A 79 -5.99 4.08 19.29
N VAL A 80 -5.28 5.19 19.38
CA VAL A 80 -5.71 6.47 18.79
C VAL A 80 -5.86 6.35 17.28
N LYS A 81 -4.87 5.79 16.58
CA LYS A 81 -4.95 5.59 15.13
C LYS A 81 -6.10 4.67 14.73
N ILE A 82 -6.29 3.56 15.44
CA ILE A 82 -7.44 2.66 15.21
C ILE A 82 -8.77 3.43 15.40
N ALA A 83 -8.90 4.20 16.48
CA ALA A 83 -10.10 4.99 16.74
C ALA A 83 -10.34 6.06 15.65
N GLN A 84 -9.29 6.69 15.14
CA GLN A 84 -9.35 7.64 14.02
C GLN A 84 -9.82 6.96 12.72
N VAL A 85 -9.30 5.78 12.39
CA VAL A 85 -9.76 4.99 11.23
C VAL A 85 -11.25 4.67 11.35
N ILE A 86 -11.70 4.20 12.52
CA ILE A 86 -13.11 3.89 12.79
C ILE A 86 -13.96 5.16 12.64
N GLN A 87 -13.55 6.26 13.28
CA GLN A 87 -14.27 7.53 13.24
C GLN A 87 -14.39 8.08 11.82
N LYS A 88 -13.31 8.06 11.04
CA LYS A 88 -13.28 8.48 9.65
C LYS A 88 -14.25 7.65 8.80
N ASN A 89 -14.21 6.32 8.94
CA ASN A 89 -15.08 5.41 8.20
C ASN A 89 -16.59 5.57 8.52
N ILE A 90 -16.92 6.02 9.73
CA ILE A 90 -18.32 6.29 10.15
C ILE A 90 -18.78 7.67 9.70
N LYS A 91 -17.96 8.70 9.94
CA LYS A 91 -18.33 10.10 9.66
C LYS A 91 -18.29 10.43 8.18
N GLU A 92 -17.41 9.79 7.40
CA GLU A 92 -17.25 10.06 5.97
C GLU A 92 -17.97 9.02 5.11
N GLN A 93 -18.70 9.50 4.09
CA GLN A 93 -18.98 8.67 2.91
C GLN A 93 -17.68 8.54 2.10
N LEU A 94 -16.73 7.74 2.60
CA LEU A 94 -15.50 7.43 1.86
C LEU A 94 -15.85 7.00 0.44
N ARG A 95 -15.19 7.62 -0.54
CA ARG A 95 -15.35 7.28 -1.96
C ARG A 95 -15.15 5.77 -2.14
N ARG A 96 -16.10 5.14 -2.83
CA ARG A 96 -16.10 3.69 -3.04
C ARG A 96 -14.88 3.18 -3.82
N HIS A 97 -14.21 4.07 -4.56
CA HIS A 97 -13.08 3.69 -5.39
C HIS A 97 -11.96 4.71 -5.22
N LYS A 98 -10.73 4.24 -5.17
CA LYS A 98 -9.54 5.10 -5.31
C LYS A 98 -9.30 5.40 -6.79
N LYS A 99 -9.02 6.66 -7.12
CA LYS A 99 -8.69 7.12 -8.47
C LYS A 99 -7.17 7.18 -8.61
N ILE A 100 -6.63 6.40 -9.55
CA ILE A 100 -5.21 6.41 -9.90
C ILE A 100 -5.04 7.05 -11.28
N LEU A 101 -4.19 8.07 -11.38
CA LEU A 101 -3.78 8.65 -12.65
C LEU A 101 -2.41 8.09 -13.07
N MET A 102 -2.35 7.51 -14.26
CA MET A 102 -1.08 7.17 -14.91
C MET A 102 -0.67 8.34 -15.80
N LEU A 103 0.40 9.03 -15.40
CA LEU A 103 0.96 10.18 -16.11
C LEU A 103 2.38 9.88 -16.59
N GLY A 104 2.88 10.70 -17.53
CA GLY A 104 4.20 10.56 -18.13
C GLY A 104 4.15 10.68 -19.66
N LEU A 105 5.32 10.73 -20.30
CA LEU A 105 5.42 10.89 -21.74
C LEU A 105 4.87 9.67 -22.51
N ASP A 106 4.60 9.86 -23.80
CA ASP A 106 4.35 8.74 -24.71
C ASP A 106 5.54 7.77 -24.73
N ALA A 107 5.26 6.48 -24.97
CA ALA A 107 6.25 5.40 -24.94
C ALA A 107 6.98 5.14 -23.59
N ALA A 108 6.65 5.88 -22.52
CA ALA A 108 7.17 5.64 -21.17
C ALA A 108 6.70 4.31 -20.53
N GLY A 109 5.72 3.61 -21.13
CA GLY A 109 5.31 2.27 -20.66
C GLY A 109 4.09 2.22 -19.72
N LYS A 110 3.34 3.32 -19.56
CA LYS A 110 2.13 3.41 -18.74
C LYS A 110 1.10 2.30 -19.00
N THR A 111 0.68 2.16 -20.26
CA THR A 111 -0.29 1.14 -20.67
C THR A 111 0.26 -0.28 -20.52
N SER A 112 1.56 -0.47 -20.74
CA SER A 112 2.22 -1.77 -20.56
C SER A 112 2.25 -2.20 -19.10
N ILE A 113 2.54 -1.27 -18.18
CA ILE A 113 2.48 -1.48 -16.74
C ILE A 113 1.08 -1.92 -16.31
N LEU A 114 0.03 -1.21 -16.74
CA LEU A 114 -1.36 -1.60 -16.45
C LEU A 114 -1.71 -2.96 -17.05
N ALA A 115 -1.23 -3.28 -18.26
CA ALA A 115 -1.46 -4.57 -18.89
C ALA A 115 -0.82 -5.73 -18.11
N VAL A 116 0.42 -5.56 -17.61
CA VAL A 116 1.08 -6.57 -16.75
C VAL A 116 0.31 -6.78 -15.46
N LEU A 117 -0.16 -5.70 -14.83
CA LEU A 117 -0.92 -5.79 -13.58
C LEU A 117 -2.27 -6.51 -13.77
N GLN A 118 -2.87 -6.43 -14.95
CA GLN A 118 -4.09 -7.15 -15.33
C GLN A 118 -3.83 -8.56 -15.90
N ASP A 119 -2.59 -9.06 -15.83
CA ASP A 119 -2.14 -10.32 -16.44
C ASP A 119 -2.42 -10.41 -17.98
N LYS A 120 -2.48 -9.27 -18.67
CA LYS A 120 -2.70 -9.16 -20.13
C LYS A 120 -1.37 -9.13 -20.91
N PHE A 121 -0.50 -10.11 -20.67
CA PHE A 121 0.84 -10.16 -21.28
C PHE A 121 0.82 -10.27 -22.81
N SER A 122 -0.19 -10.95 -23.38
CA SER A 122 -0.28 -11.24 -24.82
C SER A 122 -0.43 -10.00 -25.70
N ILE A 123 -1.03 -8.92 -25.18
CA ILE A 123 -1.32 -7.71 -25.98
C ILE A 123 -0.19 -6.70 -25.97
N ILE A 124 0.78 -6.82 -25.03
CA ILE A 124 1.79 -5.80 -24.75
C ILE A 124 2.58 -5.42 -26.02
N LYS A 125 2.98 -6.41 -26.83
CA LYS A 125 3.74 -6.18 -28.08
C LYS A 125 2.95 -5.45 -29.16
N SER A 126 1.62 -5.47 -29.08
CA SER A 126 0.70 -4.90 -30.07
C SER A 126 0.00 -3.62 -29.60
N LEU A 127 0.39 -3.08 -28.43
CA LEU A 127 -0.21 -1.88 -27.89
C LEU A 127 0.07 -0.68 -28.81
N LEU A 128 -1.00 -0.01 -29.21
CA LEU A 128 -0.92 1.27 -29.92
C LEU A 128 -0.82 2.43 -28.92
N PRO A 129 -0.26 3.59 -29.32
CA PRO A 129 -0.25 4.77 -28.47
C PRO A 129 -1.65 5.13 -27.98
N THR A 130 -1.82 5.28 -26.66
CA THR A 130 -3.10 5.64 -26.04
C THR A 130 -3.60 6.98 -26.60
N ARG A 131 -4.88 7.02 -27.00
CA ARG A 131 -5.54 8.22 -27.52
C ARG A 131 -6.36 8.87 -26.42
N GLY A 132 -6.01 10.09 -26.03
CA GLY A 132 -6.70 10.80 -24.95
C GLY A 132 -6.62 9.99 -23.65
N VAL A 133 -7.76 9.84 -22.96
CA VAL A 133 -7.82 9.14 -21.66
C VAL A 133 -8.55 7.80 -21.80
N LYS A 134 -7.88 6.73 -21.38
CA LYS A 134 -8.51 5.41 -21.20
C LYS A 134 -8.86 5.24 -19.73
N ARG A 135 -10.14 5.07 -19.43
CA ARG A 135 -10.65 4.85 -18.07
C ARG A 135 -11.00 3.39 -17.89
N GLU A 136 -10.46 2.74 -16.87
CA GLU A 136 -10.77 1.36 -16.55
C GLU A 136 -11.13 1.22 -15.08
N LYS A 137 -12.18 0.44 -14.80
CA LYS A 137 -12.46 -0.05 -13.45
C LYS A 137 -11.67 -1.33 -13.26
N LEU A 138 -10.75 -1.29 -12.32
CA LEU A 138 -9.84 -2.36 -11.98
C LEU A 138 -10.22 -2.89 -10.61
N ASP A 139 -10.33 -4.20 -10.49
CA ASP A 139 -10.40 -4.84 -9.19
C ASP A 139 -8.98 -5.26 -8.86
N PHE A 140 -8.25 -4.36 -8.20
CA PHE A 140 -6.87 -4.61 -7.82
C PHE A 140 -6.86 -5.15 -6.41
N PHE A 141 -6.55 -6.43 -6.32
CA PHE A 141 -6.36 -7.09 -5.05
C PHE A 141 -7.60 -7.00 -4.15
N GLY A 142 -8.79 -7.24 -4.73
CA GLY A 142 -10.07 -7.12 -4.03
C GLY A 142 -10.51 -5.68 -3.73
N TYR A 143 -9.74 -4.66 -4.16
CA TYR A 143 -10.10 -3.26 -4.01
C TYR A 143 -10.54 -2.65 -5.35
N PRO A 144 -11.73 -2.01 -5.38
CA PRO A 144 -12.24 -1.39 -6.60
C PRO A 144 -11.50 -0.06 -6.84
N ILE A 145 -10.65 -0.04 -7.87
CA ILE A 145 -9.83 1.11 -8.27
C ILE A 145 -10.27 1.61 -9.64
N ILE A 146 -10.29 2.92 -9.83
CA ILE A 146 -10.52 3.53 -11.14
C ILE A 146 -9.17 4.04 -11.64
N SER A 147 -8.62 3.39 -12.66
CA SER A 147 -7.40 3.85 -13.31
C SER A 147 -7.72 4.72 -14.52
N TRP A 148 -6.95 5.79 -14.68
CA TRP A 148 -6.98 6.65 -15.84
C TRP A 148 -5.59 6.60 -16.48
N ASP A 149 -5.50 5.98 -17.66
CA ASP A 149 -4.31 6.00 -18.50
C ASP A 149 -4.38 7.18 -19.47
N LEU A 150 -3.59 8.22 -19.21
CA LEU A 150 -3.56 9.43 -20.00
C LEU A 150 -2.51 9.30 -21.12
N GLY A 151 -2.92 9.42 -22.37
CA GLY A 151 -2.00 9.48 -23.52
C GLY A 151 -0.97 10.58 -23.35
N GLY A 152 0.33 10.24 -23.43
CA GLY A 152 1.44 11.13 -23.09
C GLY A 152 1.96 12.00 -24.25
N GLN A 153 1.33 11.91 -25.42
CA GLN A 153 1.70 12.69 -26.60
C GLN A 153 1.47 14.18 -26.34
N VAL A 154 2.37 15.03 -26.83
CA VAL A 154 2.34 16.50 -26.69
C VAL A 154 0.95 17.09 -26.94
N GLN A 155 0.28 16.64 -28.02
CA GLN A 155 -1.06 17.13 -28.39
C GLN A 155 -2.11 16.95 -27.30
N TYR A 156 -2.03 15.90 -26.48
CA TYR A 156 -2.99 15.67 -25.40
C TYR A 156 -2.59 16.44 -24.15
N ARG A 157 -1.30 16.42 -23.79
CA ARG A 157 -0.78 17.14 -22.60
C ARG A 157 -1.07 18.63 -22.70
N GLU A 158 -0.64 19.27 -23.79
CA GLU A 158 -0.73 20.72 -23.95
C GLU A 158 -2.13 21.21 -24.37
N LYS A 159 -2.83 20.47 -25.24
CA LYS A 159 -4.08 20.97 -25.85
C LYS A 159 -5.36 20.44 -25.23
N LEU A 160 -5.28 19.39 -24.41
CA LEU A 160 -6.45 18.77 -23.79
C LEU A 160 -6.39 18.82 -22.27
N TYR A 161 -5.35 18.25 -21.67
CA TYR A 161 -5.30 18.08 -20.22
C TYR A 161 -5.11 19.41 -19.48
N PHE A 162 -4.17 20.24 -19.93
CA PHE A 162 -3.93 21.55 -19.30
C PHE A 162 -4.92 22.65 -19.70
N ASN A 163 -5.72 22.43 -20.76
CA ASN A 163 -6.78 23.37 -21.13
C ASN A 163 -8.07 23.18 -20.32
N ARG A 164 -8.30 21.98 -19.77
CA ARG A 164 -9.45 21.65 -18.90
C ARG A 164 -9.01 20.74 -17.75
N PRO A 165 -8.08 21.21 -16.91
CA PRO A 165 -7.45 20.39 -15.88
C PRO A 165 -8.45 19.80 -14.89
N GLU A 166 -9.55 20.51 -14.61
CA GLU A 166 -10.62 20.10 -13.72
C GLU A 166 -11.29 18.78 -14.14
N LEU A 167 -11.23 18.42 -15.42
CA LEU A 167 -11.79 17.17 -15.94
C LEU A 167 -10.89 15.95 -15.75
N PHE A 168 -9.61 16.16 -15.42
CA PHE A 168 -8.59 15.12 -15.40
C PHE A 168 -7.94 14.96 -14.03
N PHE A 169 -7.56 16.06 -13.40
CA PHE A 169 -6.69 16.07 -12.21
C PHE A 169 -7.45 16.15 -10.88
N THR A 170 -8.74 16.48 -10.90
CA THR A 170 -9.58 16.49 -9.69
C THR A 170 -9.79 15.11 -9.10
N GLU A 171 -9.98 15.03 -7.79
CA GLU A 171 -10.34 13.80 -7.09
C GLU A 171 -9.32 12.66 -7.24
N ALA A 172 -8.07 12.95 -7.57
CA ALA A 172 -7.03 11.94 -7.68
C ALA A 172 -6.55 11.53 -6.28
N ASP A 173 -6.52 10.23 -5.99
CA ASP A 173 -5.91 9.74 -4.75
C ASP A 173 -4.40 9.52 -4.96
N ILE A 174 -4.03 8.97 -6.12
CA ILE A 174 -2.65 8.59 -6.46
C ILE A 174 -2.30 9.05 -7.88
N ILE A 175 -1.09 9.59 -8.04
CA ILE A 175 -0.46 9.80 -9.34
C ILE A 175 0.76 8.89 -9.48
N LEU A 176 0.71 8.00 -10.47
CA LEU A 176 1.85 7.20 -10.94
C LEU A 176 2.48 7.92 -12.14
N TYR A 177 3.58 8.65 -11.89
CA TYR A 177 4.28 9.40 -12.93
C TYR A 177 5.40 8.55 -13.54
N VAL A 178 5.16 8.00 -14.71
CA VAL A 178 6.05 7.04 -15.36
C VAL A 178 7.09 7.74 -16.24
N VAL A 179 8.36 7.48 -15.93
CA VAL A 179 9.53 8.02 -16.63
C VAL A 179 10.27 6.86 -17.29
N ASP A 180 10.64 7.01 -18.56
CA ASP A 180 11.54 6.07 -19.22
C ASP A 180 12.97 6.27 -18.70
N SER A 181 13.48 5.33 -17.92
CA SER A 181 14.83 5.42 -17.35
C SER A 181 15.94 5.18 -18.38
N GLN A 182 15.60 4.78 -19.60
CA GLN A 182 16.55 4.51 -20.68
C GLN A 182 16.56 5.59 -21.78
N ASP A 183 15.75 6.64 -21.64
CA ASP A 183 15.66 7.74 -22.62
C ASP A 183 16.13 9.08 -22.02
N PRO A 184 17.45 9.28 -21.86
CA PRO A 184 18.01 10.47 -21.22
C PRO A 184 17.68 11.77 -21.98
N ASP A 185 17.48 11.69 -23.31
CA ASP A 185 17.21 12.84 -24.16
C ASP A 185 15.83 13.44 -23.90
N ARG A 186 14.87 12.61 -23.46
CA ARG A 186 13.50 13.04 -23.12
C ARG A 186 13.29 13.40 -21.66
N ILE A 187 14.28 13.22 -20.79
CA ILE A 187 14.17 13.60 -19.37
C ILE A 187 13.83 15.09 -19.18
N PRO A 188 14.42 16.05 -19.91
CA PRO A 188 14.01 17.46 -19.79
C PRO A 188 12.53 17.69 -20.12
N GLU A 189 12.00 17.02 -21.14
CA GLU A 189 10.57 17.08 -21.51
C GLU A 189 9.69 16.49 -20.40
N ALA A 190 10.11 15.35 -19.83
CA ALA A 190 9.39 14.69 -18.75
C ALA A 190 9.39 15.53 -17.46
N VAL A 191 10.49 16.18 -17.13
CA VAL A 191 10.60 17.08 -15.97
C VAL A 191 9.72 18.31 -16.18
N ASN A 192 9.72 18.91 -17.37
CA ASN A 192 8.85 20.04 -17.66
C ASN A 192 7.37 19.67 -17.57
N TYR A 193 6.98 18.51 -18.10
CA TYR A 193 5.61 18.03 -17.97
C TYR A 193 5.21 17.81 -16.50
N PHE A 194 6.11 17.26 -15.69
CA PHE A 194 5.88 17.07 -14.26
C PHE A 194 5.67 18.40 -13.53
N ARG A 195 6.48 19.43 -13.80
CA ARG A 195 6.29 20.77 -13.24
C ARG A 195 4.92 21.35 -13.56
N GLU A 196 4.49 21.26 -14.81
CA GLU A 196 3.16 21.75 -15.21
C GLU A 196 2.02 20.98 -14.53
N VAL A 197 2.19 19.67 -14.29
CA VAL A 197 1.22 18.87 -13.51
C VAL A 197 1.13 19.35 -12.07
N LEU A 198 2.27 19.58 -11.40
CA LEU A 198 2.28 20.07 -10.01
C LEU A 198 1.61 21.45 -9.90
N LYS A 199 1.93 22.36 -10.82
CA LYS A 199 1.30 23.68 -10.89
C LYS A 199 -0.22 23.60 -11.03
N VAL A 200 -0.70 22.74 -11.93
CA VAL A 200 -2.14 22.54 -12.12
C VAL A 200 -2.81 21.97 -10.87
N LEU A 201 -2.14 21.06 -10.16
CA LEU A 201 -2.68 20.49 -8.92
C LEU A 201 -2.74 21.51 -7.80
N GLU A 202 -1.71 22.35 -7.66
CA GLU A 202 -1.68 23.50 -6.74
C GLU A 202 -2.83 24.48 -7.05
N ASP A 203 -3.02 24.85 -8.32
CA ASP A 203 -4.10 25.72 -8.79
C ASP A 203 -5.50 25.13 -8.50
N LEU A 204 -5.63 23.81 -8.50
CA LEU A 204 -6.87 23.09 -8.19
C LEU A 204 -7.04 22.76 -6.70
N HIS A 205 -6.03 23.02 -5.87
CA HIS A 205 -5.96 22.58 -4.46
C HIS A 205 -6.15 21.06 -4.28
N GLU A 206 -5.58 20.28 -5.20
CA GLU A 206 -5.60 18.82 -5.16
C GLU A 206 -4.22 18.31 -4.74
N ILE A 207 -4.17 17.50 -3.68
CA ILE A 207 -2.90 17.02 -3.09
C ILE A 207 -2.85 15.48 -3.12
N PRO A 208 -2.81 14.85 -4.32
CA PRO A 208 -2.69 13.40 -4.43
C PRO A 208 -1.32 12.90 -3.96
N SER A 209 -1.26 11.63 -3.56
CA SER A 209 0.02 10.95 -3.34
C SER A 209 0.76 10.72 -4.65
N PHE A 210 2.04 11.09 -4.71
CA PHE A 210 2.89 10.90 -5.89
C PHE A 210 3.88 9.73 -5.75
N LEU A 211 4.01 8.96 -6.83
CA LEU A 211 5.06 7.97 -7.02
C LEU A 211 5.66 8.12 -8.43
N ILE A 212 6.94 8.45 -8.49
CA ILE A 212 7.72 8.51 -9.73
C ILE A 212 8.19 7.09 -10.07
N VAL A 213 7.67 6.54 -11.16
CA VAL A 213 7.97 5.19 -11.62
C VAL A 213 9.08 5.24 -12.68
N LEU A 214 10.29 4.81 -12.31
CA LEU A 214 11.41 4.65 -13.23
C LEU A 214 11.24 3.35 -14.01
N SER A 215 10.55 3.45 -15.14
CA SER A 215 10.22 2.33 -16.02
C SER A 215 11.42 1.87 -16.85
N LYS A 216 11.27 0.67 -17.44
CA LYS A 216 12.31 0.00 -18.24
C LYS A 216 13.62 -0.15 -17.47
N SER A 217 13.51 -0.34 -16.16
CA SER A 217 14.65 -0.60 -15.29
C SER A 217 14.98 -2.09 -15.40
N ASP A 218 15.59 -2.51 -16.49
CA ASP A 218 15.81 -3.94 -16.80
C ASP A 218 17.06 -4.48 -16.07
N GLN A 219 17.03 -5.76 -15.68
CA GLN A 219 18.04 -6.33 -14.77
C GLN A 219 19.48 -6.32 -15.35
N ASP A 220 19.59 -6.44 -16.66
CA ASP A 220 20.85 -6.43 -17.41
C ASP A 220 21.54 -5.05 -17.41
N ILE A 221 20.77 -3.95 -17.30
CA ILE A 221 21.32 -2.60 -17.29
C ILE A 221 21.50 -1.98 -15.90
N ARG A 222 20.72 -2.43 -14.90
CA ARG A 222 20.72 -1.84 -13.53
C ARG A 222 22.08 -1.83 -12.84
N LYS A 223 22.96 -2.77 -13.21
CA LYS A 223 24.31 -2.89 -12.64
C LYS A 223 25.35 -1.98 -13.30
N THR A 224 24.98 -1.31 -14.40
CA THR A 224 25.90 -0.43 -15.11
C THR A 224 26.02 0.92 -14.40
N LEU A 225 27.25 1.44 -14.31
CA LEU A 225 27.50 2.75 -13.70
C LEU A 225 26.73 3.86 -14.43
N GLN A 226 26.63 3.77 -15.76
CA GLN A 226 25.89 4.72 -16.58
C GLN A 226 24.41 4.78 -16.19
N TRP A 227 23.75 3.64 -16.01
CA TRP A 227 22.36 3.60 -15.59
C TRP A 227 22.18 4.17 -14.18
N GLN A 228 23.06 3.81 -13.23
CA GLN A 228 23.02 4.32 -11.86
C GLN A 228 23.18 5.85 -11.80
N GLN A 229 24.12 6.39 -12.58
CA GLN A 229 24.31 7.83 -12.73
C GLN A 229 23.09 8.50 -13.37
N ASN A 230 22.50 7.88 -14.40
CA ASN A 230 21.30 8.40 -15.05
C ASN A 230 20.12 8.47 -14.07
N VAL A 231 19.84 7.38 -13.35
CA VAL A 231 18.77 7.33 -12.33
C VAL A 231 18.99 8.38 -11.25
N THR A 232 20.23 8.55 -10.78
CA THR A 232 20.56 9.59 -9.79
C THR A 232 20.30 10.99 -10.35
N SER A 233 20.69 11.25 -11.60
CA SER A 233 20.41 12.52 -12.28
C SER A 233 18.91 12.77 -12.45
N ILE A 234 18.14 11.75 -12.80
CA ILE A 234 16.67 11.82 -12.91
C ILE A 234 16.08 12.20 -11.56
N LYS A 235 16.39 11.44 -10.49
CA LYS A 235 15.90 11.72 -9.13
C LYS A 235 16.20 13.15 -8.69
N ASN A 236 17.44 13.62 -8.90
CA ASN A 236 17.82 14.98 -8.55
C ASN A 236 17.01 16.04 -9.30
N LYS A 237 16.74 15.84 -10.60
CA LYS A 237 15.93 16.77 -11.40
C LYS A 237 14.49 16.82 -10.93
N PHE A 238 13.87 15.67 -10.66
CA PHE A 238 12.48 15.59 -10.20
C PHE A 238 12.32 16.13 -8.77
N ASN A 239 13.24 15.82 -7.86
CA ASN A 239 13.27 16.40 -6.51
C ASN A 239 13.38 17.92 -6.59
N SER A 240 14.29 18.46 -7.41
CA SER A 240 14.41 19.90 -7.59
C SER A 240 13.13 20.57 -8.08
N ILE A 241 12.26 19.86 -8.82
CA ILE A 241 10.94 20.39 -9.20
C ILE A 241 9.97 20.29 -8.04
N ALA A 242 9.91 19.14 -7.35
CA ALA A 242 9.01 18.95 -6.22
C ALA A 242 9.32 19.96 -5.10
N ASP A 243 10.59 20.27 -4.85
CA ASP A 243 11.03 21.29 -3.89
C ASP A 243 10.58 22.73 -4.27
N GLU A 244 10.14 22.97 -5.52
CA GLU A 244 9.50 24.24 -5.91
C GLU A 244 8.06 24.35 -5.36
N PHE A 245 7.46 23.25 -4.88
CA PHE A 245 6.07 23.16 -4.41
C PHE A 245 5.96 22.50 -3.02
N ASP A 246 5.70 23.29 -1.99
CA ASP A 246 5.75 22.84 -0.58
C ASP A 246 4.77 21.71 -0.21
N GLU A 247 3.67 21.55 -0.94
CA GLU A 247 2.60 20.60 -0.60
C GLU A 247 2.83 19.18 -1.14
N PHE A 248 3.75 18.98 -2.07
CA PHE A 248 3.93 17.69 -2.76
C PHE A 248 5.18 16.95 -2.32
N SER A 249 4.99 15.76 -1.76
CA SER A 249 6.07 14.80 -1.55
C SER A 249 6.08 13.74 -2.65
N ILE A 250 7.28 13.40 -3.16
CA ILE A 250 7.47 12.38 -4.18
C ILE A 250 8.32 11.23 -3.69
N ASP A 251 7.92 10.01 -4.02
CA ASP A 251 8.73 8.81 -3.84
C ASP A 251 9.10 8.20 -5.19
N TYR A 252 10.03 7.24 -5.17
CA TYR A 252 10.54 6.60 -6.37
C TYR A 252 10.43 5.09 -6.28
N CYS A 253 10.18 4.45 -7.42
CA CYS A 253 10.34 3.01 -7.56
C CYS A 253 10.84 2.64 -8.96
N ASP A 254 11.65 1.59 -9.04
CA ASP A 254 12.12 1.04 -10.31
C ASP A 254 11.18 -0.07 -10.77
N SER A 255 10.79 -0.06 -12.05
CA SER A 255 9.92 -1.10 -12.60
C SER A 255 10.41 -1.63 -13.95
N THR A 256 10.13 -2.90 -14.19
CA THR A 256 10.25 -3.53 -15.50
C THR A 256 9.07 -4.45 -15.75
N ILE A 257 8.52 -4.39 -16.96
CA ILE A 257 7.41 -5.26 -17.37
C ILE A 257 7.84 -6.72 -17.57
N PHE A 258 9.15 -7.00 -17.57
CA PHE A 258 9.70 -8.35 -17.65
C PHE A 258 9.69 -9.08 -16.30
N GLN A 259 9.48 -8.37 -15.20
CA GLN A 259 9.40 -8.92 -13.84
C GLN A 259 8.13 -8.41 -13.16
N ARG A 260 7.11 -9.27 -13.10
CA ARG A 260 5.78 -8.96 -12.54
C ARG A 260 5.91 -8.45 -11.11
N GLU A 261 6.86 -8.96 -10.35
CA GLU A 261 7.12 -8.63 -8.95
C GLU A 261 7.42 -7.14 -8.77
N THR A 262 8.14 -6.53 -9.71
CA THR A 262 8.47 -5.09 -9.64
C THR A 262 7.24 -4.21 -9.84
N ILE A 263 6.28 -4.66 -10.65
CA ILE A 263 5.00 -3.98 -10.85
C ILE A 263 4.11 -4.13 -9.61
N MET A 264 4.06 -5.33 -9.03
CA MET A 264 3.30 -5.59 -7.80
C MET A 264 3.82 -4.76 -6.63
N GLN A 265 5.14 -4.65 -6.46
CA GLN A 265 5.76 -3.82 -5.42
C GLN A 265 5.45 -2.33 -5.64
N MET A 266 5.60 -1.83 -6.87
CA MET A 266 5.30 -0.43 -7.19
C MET A 266 3.84 -0.07 -6.87
N PHE A 267 2.88 -0.92 -7.24
CA PHE A 267 1.48 -0.69 -6.89
C PHE A 267 1.23 -0.83 -5.39
N SER A 268 1.87 -1.78 -4.70
CA SER A 268 1.75 -1.91 -3.25
C SER A 268 2.23 -0.65 -2.53
N ILE A 269 3.38 -0.09 -2.93
CA ILE A 269 3.89 1.19 -2.41
C ILE A 269 2.86 2.30 -2.61
N ALA A 270 2.29 2.40 -3.82
CA ALA A 270 1.31 3.42 -4.14
C ALA A 270 0.04 3.31 -3.28
N LEU A 271 -0.48 2.10 -3.09
CA LEU A 271 -1.69 1.86 -2.31
C LEU A 271 -1.46 2.09 -0.81
N LYS A 272 -0.30 1.72 -0.27
CA LYS A 272 0.07 2.01 1.12
C LYS A 272 0.01 3.50 1.45
N LYS A 273 0.39 4.38 0.53
CA LYS A 273 0.36 5.85 0.74
C LYS A 273 -1.03 6.42 0.98
N VAL A 274 -2.06 5.82 0.41
CA VAL A 274 -3.45 6.29 0.51
C VAL A 274 -4.32 5.40 1.39
N SER A 275 -3.69 4.41 2.02
CA SER A 275 -4.29 3.52 3.00
C SER A 275 -4.30 4.19 4.36
N ASP A 276 -5.46 4.19 5.01
CA ASP A 276 -5.60 4.69 6.37
C ASP A 276 -5.07 3.71 7.43
N THR A 277 -4.79 2.45 7.05
CA THR A 277 -4.36 1.40 7.98
C THR A 277 -2.91 0.94 7.79
N SER A 278 -2.26 1.28 6.67
CA SER A 278 -0.89 0.84 6.35
C SER A 278 0.11 1.12 7.48
N GLU A 279 0.10 2.33 8.04
CA GLU A 279 1.04 2.68 9.11
C GLU A 279 0.79 1.86 10.39
N ILE A 280 -0.47 1.53 10.70
CA ILE A 280 -0.82 0.68 11.84
C ILE A 280 -0.34 -0.75 11.59
N ILE A 281 -0.51 -1.26 10.37
CA ILE A 281 -0.04 -2.59 9.95
C ILE A 281 1.48 -2.69 10.09
N GLU A 282 2.23 -1.70 9.59
CA GLU A 282 3.69 -1.68 9.67
C GLU A 282 4.20 -1.58 11.12
N ASN A 283 3.53 -0.81 11.99
CA ASN A 283 3.85 -0.76 13.42
C ASN A 283 3.60 -2.11 14.12
N ILE A 284 2.51 -2.82 13.76
CA ILE A 284 2.22 -4.17 14.28
C ILE A 284 3.27 -5.18 13.78
N LEU A 285 3.69 -5.07 12.51
CA LEU A 285 4.75 -5.89 11.93
C LEU A 285 6.09 -5.65 12.61
N GLU A 286 6.47 -4.40 12.89
CA GLU A 286 7.68 -4.04 13.65
C GLU A 286 7.69 -4.75 15.02
N GLU A 287 6.63 -4.53 15.81
CA GLU A 287 6.53 -5.11 17.14
C GLU A 287 6.61 -6.63 17.10
N PHE A 288 5.85 -7.25 16.17
CA PHE A 288 5.85 -8.70 16.02
C PHE A 288 7.21 -9.24 15.60
N THR A 289 7.87 -8.60 14.64
CA THR A 289 9.19 -9.02 14.12
C THR A 289 10.22 -9.03 15.24
N HIS A 290 10.23 -7.99 16.09
CA HIS A 290 11.09 -7.96 17.27
C HIS A 290 10.74 -9.05 18.29
N GLN A 291 9.44 -9.29 18.53
CA GLN A 291 9.00 -10.30 19.48
C GLN A 291 9.40 -11.73 19.11
N VAL A 292 9.56 -12.04 17.82
CA VAL A 292 9.96 -13.36 17.32
C VAL A 292 11.42 -13.42 16.87
N ASP A 293 12.22 -12.39 17.16
CA ASP A 293 13.63 -12.31 16.80
C ASP A 293 13.88 -12.57 15.29
N ALA A 294 13.07 -11.91 14.45
CA ALA A 294 13.21 -11.96 13.00
C ALA A 294 13.95 -10.71 12.49
N LYS A 295 14.56 -10.84 11.30
CA LYS A 295 15.28 -9.75 10.60
C LYS A 295 14.33 -8.85 9.82
N ALA A 296 13.32 -9.47 9.20
CA ALA A 296 12.31 -8.77 8.42
C ALA A 296 11.01 -9.56 8.38
N SER A 297 9.90 -8.87 8.17
CA SER A 297 8.60 -9.46 7.88
C SER A 297 7.84 -8.68 6.82
N SER A 298 7.01 -9.38 6.06
CA SER A 298 6.19 -8.79 4.99
C SER A 298 4.84 -9.49 4.96
N LEU A 299 3.77 -8.70 4.89
CA LEU A 299 2.41 -9.20 4.84
C LEU A 299 1.90 -9.15 3.40
N VAL A 300 1.80 -10.32 2.78
CA VAL A 300 1.57 -10.44 1.32
C VAL A 300 0.38 -11.33 1.03
N SER A 301 -0.49 -10.85 0.16
CA SER A 301 -1.65 -11.58 -0.36
C SER A 301 -1.31 -12.46 -1.57
N MET A 302 -2.14 -13.47 -1.82
CA MET A 302 -1.96 -14.41 -2.93
C MET A 302 -2.30 -13.85 -4.32
N ASP A 303 -2.82 -12.64 -4.41
CA ASP A 303 -2.98 -11.87 -5.66
C ASP A 303 -1.80 -10.90 -5.90
N GLY A 304 -1.04 -10.54 -4.85
CA GLY A 304 0.31 -9.95 -4.95
C GLY A 304 0.46 -8.62 -4.22
N LEU A 305 -0.57 -8.16 -3.50
CA LEU A 305 -0.51 -6.94 -2.70
C LEU A 305 0.32 -7.15 -1.43
N ILE A 306 1.28 -6.26 -1.23
CA ILE A 306 2.04 -6.14 0.01
C ILE A 306 1.36 -5.07 0.87
N PHE A 307 0.73 -5.50 1.96
CA PHE A 307 0.01 -4.62 2.88
C PHE A 307 0.94 -3.82 3.81
N GLY A 308 2.12 -4.36 4.07
CA GLY A 308 3.11 -3.74 4.94
C GLY A 308 4.36 -4.61 5.02
N THR A 309 5.49 -3.95 5.27
CA THR A 309 6.79 -4.60 5.44
C THR A 309 7.51 -3.93 6.60
N TYR A 310 8.17 -4.73 7.42
CA TYR A 310 9.13 -4.24 8.41
C TYR A 310 10.50 -4.88 8.17
N THR A 311 11.55 -4.08 8.22
CA THR A 311 12.93 -4.52 7.97
C THR A 311 13.94 -3.62 8.71
N GLY A 312 15.12 -4.17 8.99
CA GLY A 312 16.29 -3.38 9.41
C GLY A 312 17.18 -2.91 8.26
N SER A 313 17.00 -3.44 7.04
CA SER A 313 17.80 -3.09 5.87
C SER A 313 17.05 -3.22 4.54
N ASP A 314 17.39 -2.39 3.55
CA ASP A 314 16.85 -2.48 2.18
C ASP A 314 17.10 -3.86 1.56
N THR A 315 18.23 -4.49 1.90
CA THR A 315 18.58 -5.82 1.37
C THR A 315 17.63 -6.90 1.88
N ASP A 316 17.30 -6.86 3.17
CA ASP A 316 16.38 -7.82 3.78
C ASP A 316 14.94 -7.59 3.29
N GLU A 317 14.55 -6.34 3.06
CA GLU A 317 13.26 -6.00 2.45
C GLU A 317 13.16 -6.55 1.02
N MET A 318 14.17 -6.29 0.19
CA MET A 318 14.22 -6.83 -1.16
C MET A 318 14.18 -8.35 -1.14
N LEU A 319 14.89 -9.00 -0.21
CA LEU A 319 14.92 -10.45 -0.10
C LEU A 319 13.55 -11.01 0.29
N VAL A 320 12.90 -10.49 1.34
CA VAL A 320 11.61 -11.02 1.82
C VAL A 320 10.48 -10.75 0.83
N ASN A 321 10.39 -9.54 0.27
CA ASN A 321 9.31 -9.17 -0.65
C ASN A 321 9.43 -9.92 -1.99
N ASN A 322 10.63 -10.00 -2.59
CA ASN A 322 10.81 -10.72 -3.86
C ASN A 322 10.57 -12.22 -3.68
N THR A 323 11.06 -12.80 -2.59
CA THR A 323 10.84 -14.23 -2.29
C THR A 323 9.36 -14.52 -2.10
N ALA A 324 8.64 -13.65 -1.38
CA ALA A 324 7.20 -13.76 -1.17
C ALA A 324 6.42 -13.79 -2.49
N LEU A 325 6.69 -12.85 -3.41
CA LEU A 325 5.99 -12.75 -4.70
C LEU A 325 6.34 -13.90 -5.67
N LEU A 326 7.58 -14.40 -5.63
CA LEU A 326 7.97 -15.58 -6.40
C LEU A 326 7.28 -16.85 -5.89
N LEU A 327 7.23 -17.04 -4.58
CA LEU A 327 6.56 -18.19 -3.98
C LEU A 327 5.03 -18.10 -4.09
N GLN A 328 4.48 -16.90 -4.10
CA GLN A 328 3.09 -16.64 -4.47
C GLN A 328 2.80 -17.11 -5.91
N THR A 329 3.66 -16.75 -6.86
CA THR A 329 3.53 -17.21 -8.26
C THR A 329 3.56 -18.74 -8.35
N LEU A 330 4.50 -19.39 -7.64
CA LEU A 330 4.58 -20.84 -7.56
C LEU A 330 3.32 -21.47 -6.94
N SER A 331 2.83 -20.91 -5.83
CA SER A 331 1.61 -21.34 -5.14
C SER A 331 0.38 -21.21 -6.03
N ASN A 332 0.28 -20.13 -6.80
CA ASN A 332 -0.79 -19.93 -7.77
C ASN A 332 -0.73 -20.94 -8.91
N PHE A 333 0.46 -21.25 -9.41
CA PHE A 333 0.65 -22.32 -10.38
C PHE A 333 0.20 -23.68 -9.82
N TYR A 334 0.62 -24.05 -8.62
CA TYR A 334 0.18 -25.28 -7.95
C TYR A 334 -1.34 -25.37 -7.83
N ASN A 335 -1.98 -24.29 -7.39
CA ASN A 335 -3.43 -24.22 -7.30
C ASN A 335 -4.10 -24.37 -8.68
N SER A 336 -3.53 -23.79 -9.73
CA SER A 336 -4.08 -23.87 -11.10
C SER A 336 -4.10 -25.30 -11.68
N ILE A 337 -3.23 -26.19 -11.18
CA ILE A 337 -3.18 -27.60 -11.58
C ILE A 337 -3.89 -28.52 -10.58
N GLY A 338 -4.62 -27.97 -9.60
CA GLY A 338 -5.43 -28.71 -8.64
C GLY A 338 -4.73 -29.13 -7.35
N LEU A 339 -3.53 -28.62 -7.07
CA LEU A 339 -2.88 -28.82 -5.77
C LEU A 339 -3.44 -27.86 -4.72
N ILE A 340 -3.43 -28.30 -3.46
CA ILE A 340 -3.89 -27.47 -2.33
C ILE A 340 -2.78 -26.49 -1.95
N ARG A 341 -3.15 -25.23 -1.66
CA ARG A 341 -2.20 -24.24 -1.14
C ARG A 341 -1.74 -24.62 0.27
N GLU A 342 -0.43 -24.69 0.43
CA GLU A 342 0.18 -24.99 1.72
C GLU A 342 -0.11 -23.90 2.76
N LYS A 343 -0.39 -24.31 3.99
CA LYS A 343 -0.58 -23.37 5.10
C LYS A 343 0.74 -22.68 5.47
N SER A 344 1.85 -23.41 5.36
CA SER A 344 3.19 -22.95 5.69
C SER A 344 4.17 -23.29 4.57
N ILE A 345 5.05 -22.37 4.24
CA ILE A 345 6.12 -22.55 3.25
C ILE A 345 7.44 -22.19 3.94
N LYS A 346 8.41 -23.11 3.96
CA LYS A 346 9.74 -22.87 4.53
C LYS A 346 10.80 -22.97 3.42
N LEU A 347 11.65 -21.95 3.31
CA LEU A 347 12.83 -21.93 2.46
C LEU A 347 14.07 -21.78 3.35
N GLU A 348 14.85 -22.86 3.49
CA GLU A 348 16.06 -22.89 4.31
C GLU A 348 17.28 -22.45 3.50
N LEU A 349 18.04 -21.48 4.00
CA LEU A 349 19.30 -21.03 3.41
C LEU A 349 20.47 -21.30 4.37
N PRO A 350 20.90 -22.57 4.53
CA PRO A 350 21.86 -22.96 5.56
C PRO A 350 23.23 -22.29 5.40
N LEU A 351 23.66 -22.02 4.16
CA LEU A 351 24.92 -21.32 3.89
C LEU A 351 24.90 -19.85 4.36
N ASN A 352 23.71 -19.25 4.49
CA ASN A 352 23.53 -17.88 4.95
C ASN A 352 23.00 -17.81 6.40
N GLY A 353 22.70 -18.94 7.02
CA GLY A 353 22.26 -19.02 8.42
C GLY A 353 20.84 -18.53 8.70
N PHE A 354 19.96 -18.42 7.70
CA PHE A 354 18.58 -17.97 7.90
C PHE A 354 17.56 -18.79 7.11
N THR A 355 16.29 -18.65 7.48
CA THR A 355 15.13 -19.25 6.83
C THR A 355 14.14 -18.16 6.45
N ILE A 356 13.50 -18.32 5.28
CA ILE A 356 12.32 -17.54 4.90
C ILE A 356 11.09 -18.43 5.13
N ARG A 357 10.21 -18.04 6.06
CA ARG A 357 8.99 -18.77 6.41
C ARG A 357 7.77 -17.94 6.03
N GLY A 358 6.93 -18.47 5.15
CA GLY A 358 5.60 -17.97 4.83
C GLY A 358 4.55 -18.72 5.64
N GLU A 359 3.66 -18.04 6.35
CA GLU A 359 2.59 -18.66 7.12
C GLU A 359 1.25 -17.99 6.83
N LYS A 360 0.24 -18.78 6.43
CA LYS A 360 -1.10 -18.28 6.12
C LYS A 360 -1.75 -17.75 7.40
N LEU A 361 -2.15 -16.49 7.36
CA LEU A 361 -2.87 -15.85 8.45
C LEU A 361 -4.38 -16.00 8.27
N PHE A 362 -4.93 -15.36 7.25
CA PHE A 362 -6.36 -15.25 7.02
C PHE A 362 -6.63 -15.13 5.53
N GLU A 363 -7.90 -14.97 5.19
CA GLU A 363 -8.38 -14.62 3.85
C GLU A 363 -9.06 -13.26 3.94
N TYR A 364 -8.93 -12.45 2.90
CA TYR A 364 -9.56 -11.13 2.81
C TYR A 364 -10.39 -11.01 1.54
N SER A 365 -11.24 -9.99 1.50
CA SER A 365 -12.23 -9.71 0.44
C SER A 365 -13.31 -10.80 0.28
N GLU A 366 -14.33 -10.52 -0.52
CA GLU A 366 -15.36 -11.51 -0.89
C GLU A 366 -14.77 -12.68 -1.70
N LEU A 367 -13.58 -12.51 -2.29
CA LEU A 367 -12.89 -13.52 -3.09
C LEU A 367 -12.06 -14.50 -2.25
N GLN A 368 -12.07 -14.37 -0.92
CA GLN A 368 -11.36 -15.26 0.01
C GLN A 368 -9.87 -15.40 -0.33
N ILE A 369 -9.22 -14.28 -0.63
CA ILE A 369 -7.82 -14.28 -1.09
C ILE A 369 -6.92 -14.51 0.11
N PRO A 370 -6.07 -15.57 0.12
CA PRO A 370 -5.19 -15.82 1.26
C PRO A 370 -4.13 -14.74 1.46
N VAL A 371 -3.86 -14.42 2.72
CA VAL A 371 -2.77 -13.53 3.14
C VAL A 371 -1.77 -14.31 3.97
N TYR A 372 -0.49 -14.14 3.64
CA TYR A 372 0.64 -14.80 4.27
C TYR A 372 1.53 -13.77 4.96
N LEU A 373 1.97 -14.12 6.16
CA LEU A 373 3.12 -13.48 6.78
C LEU A 373 4.38 -14.17 6.26
N TRP A 374 5.24 -13.42 5.59
CA TRP A 374 6.58 -13.84 5.20
C TRP A 374 7.57 -13.30 6.20
N MET A 375 8.42 -14.16 6.76
CA MET A 375 9.44 -13.75 7.71
C MET A 375 10.82 -14.26 7.31
N LEU A 376 11.81 -13.40 7.47
CA LEU A 376 13.22 -13.72 7.39
C LEU A 376 13.76 -13.85 8.82
N SER A 377 14.19 -15.05 9.25
CA SER A 377 14.67 -15.26 10.62
C SER A 377 15.72 -16.38 10.70
N GLU A 378 16.64 -16.26 11.66
CA GLU A 378 17.55 -17.34 12.06
C GLU A 378 16.86 -18.35 13.00
N ASN A 379 15.76 -17.92 13.65
CA ASN A 379 15.00 -18.67 14.65
C ASN A 379 13.51 -18.84 14.24
N PRO A 380 13.21 -19.46 13.07
CA PRO A 380 11.85 -19.47 12.49
C PRO A 380 10.79 -20.20 13.33
N GLU A 381 11.19 -20.97 14.34
CA GLU A 381 10.27 -21.70 15.23
C GLU A 381 9.63 -20.80 16.30
N LEU A 382 10.21 -19.62 16.58
CA LEU A 382 9.61 -18.65 17.53
C LEU A 382 8.25 -18.12 17.06
N LEU A 383 7.94 -18.23 15.76
CA LEU A 383 6.68 -17.82 15.16
C LEU A 383 5.45 -18.49 15.79
N GLU A 384 5.53 -19.80 16.06
CA GLU A 384 4.35 -20.63 16.35
C GLU A 384 3.63 -20.20 17.63
N SER A 385 4.39 -19.73 18.61
CA SER A 385 3.87 -19.33 19.91
C SER A 385 3.08 -18.01 19.89
N LYS A 386 3.28 -17.16 18.88
CA LYS A 386 2.76 -15.77 18.87
C LYS A 386 1.81 -15.46 17.70
N ILE A 387 1.69 -16.34 16.71
CA ILE A 387 0.99 -16.03 15.46
C ILE A 387 -0.53 -15.82 15.60
N ASN A 388 -1.18 -16.51 16.54
CA ASN A 388 -2.64 -16.42 16.69
C ASN A 388 -3.08 -15.02 17.14
N TYR A 389 -2.38 -14.44 18.13
CA TYR A 389 -2.66 -13.08 18.60
C TYR A 389 -2.38 -12.03 17.51
N PHE A 390 -1.29 -12.21 16.77
CA PHE A 390 -0.93 -11.36 15.64
C PHE A 390 -2.00 -11.35 14.54
N ARG A 391 -2.58 -12.53 14.25
CA ARG A 391 -3.66 -12.69 13.26
C ARG A 391 -4.90 -11.85 13.59
N GLU A 392 -5.35 -11.88 14.84
CA GLU A 392 -6.57 -11.17 15.28
C GLU A 392 -6.42 -9.65 15.17
N GLN A 393 -5.21 -9.11 15.38
CA GLN A 393 -4.98 -7.68 15.29
C GLN A 393 -4.95 -7.13 13.86
N LEU A 394 -4.52 -7.94 12.89
CA LEU A 394 -4.33 -7.49 11.51
C LEU A 394 -5.59 -7.59 10.66
N LEU A 395 -6.43 -8.61 10.86
CA LEU A 395 -7.60 -8.85 10.02
C LEU A 395 -8.48 -7.59 9.81
N PRO A 396 -8.83 -6.81 10.86
CA PRO A 396 -9.68 -5.63 10.70
C PRO A 396 -9.01 -4.53 9.87
N LEU A 397 -7.69 -4.38 10.02
CA LEU A 397 -6.89 -3.38 9.31
C LEU A 397 -6.78 -3.71 7.82
N ILE A 398 -6.68 -5.00 7.49
CA ILE A 398 -6.64 -5.47 6.11
C ILE A 398 -8.00 -5.27 5.44
N ASN A 399 -9.10 -5.56 6.13
CA ASN A 399 -10.43 -5.34 5.57
C ASN A 399 -10.77 -3.84 5.32
N LEU A 400 -10.03 -2.92 5.94
CA LEU A 400 -10.12 -1.47 5.74
C LEU A 400 -8.86 -0.88 5.07
N PHE A 401 -8.10 -1.67 4.31
CA PHE A 401 -6.84 -1.19 3.75
C PHE A 401 -7.01 -0.03 2.74
N LEU A 402 -8.03 -0.06 1.87
CA LEU A 402 -8.39 1.02 0.94
C LEU A 402 -9.89 1.28 0.98
#